data_AF-A0A7S2YL91-F1
#
_entry.id   AF-A0A7S2YL91-F1
#
_cell.length_a   1.000
_cell.length_b   1.000
_cell.length_c   1.000
_cell.angle_alpha   90.00
_cell.angle_beta   90.00
_cell.angle_gamma   90.00
#
_symmetry.space_group_name_H-M   'P 1'
#
loop_
_entity.id
_entity.type
_entity.pdbx_description
1 polymer ?
#
loop_
_entity_poly.entity_id
_entity_poly.type
_entity_poly.pdbx_seq_one_letter_code
_entity_poly.pdbx_strand_id
1 'polypeptide(L)'
;GRRNRTSAINAAVEASTLNERTLGLRPQDKFIRDNIQEDDVLVVSVGGNDIALLPCPCTIVSILGILCLPPSCVENGCAYGTVPVDDCCCGCGPSLCSCLCACPPCLGYFRHLFGTRIEKYINKLTSKRKPAQILVCM
;
A
#
# COMPACT_ATOMS: atom_id res chain seq x y z
N GLY A 1 36.05 -7.71 15.63
CA GLY A 1 34.66 -7.76 15.12
C GLY A 1 34.49 -6.73 14.02
N ARG A 2 34.18 -7.16 12.80
CA ARG A 2 33.99 -6.25 11.64
C ARG A 2 32.64 -5.56 11.81
N ARG A 3 32.61 -4.24 12.08
CA ARG A 3 31.36 -3.45 12.02
C ARG A 3 30.87 -3.53 10.56
N ASN A 4 29.75 -4.19 10.32
CA ASN A 4 29.04 -4.03 9.05
C ASN A 4 28.63 -2.57 8.94
N ARG A 5 29.24 -1.83 8.01
CA ARG A 5 28.84 -0.46 7.68
C ARG A 5 27.54 -0.55 6.90
N THR A 6 26.42 -0.40 7.58
CA THR A 6 25.12 -0.21 6.94
C THR A 6 24.97 1.25 6.54
N SER A 7 24.48 1.49 5.32
CA SER A 7 24.10 2.82 4.84
C SER A 7 22.62 2.79 4.52
N ALA A 8 21.91 3.88 4.82
CA ALA A 8 20.49 4.01 4.51
C ALA A 8 20.32 5.08 3.42
N ILE A 9 19.55 4.74 2.38
CA ILE A 9 19.15 5.68 1.34
C ILE A 9 17.66 5.92 1.51
N ASN A 10 17.28 7.16 1.80
CA ASN A 10 15.87 7.55 1.84
C ASN A 10 15.43 8.04 0.45
N ALA A 11 14.48 7.32 -0.14
CA ALA A 11 13.85 7.68 -1.41
C ALA A 11 12.37 8.08 -1.24
N ALA A 12 11.90 8.26 0.00
CA ALA A 12 10.54 8.72 0.26
C ALA A 12 10.37 10.18 -0.21
N VAL A 13 9.22 10.46 -0.82
CA VAL A 13 8.80 11.81 -1.17
C VAL A 13 7.56 12.13 -0.36
N GLU A 14 7.57 13.29 0.31
CA GLU A 14 6.44 13.75 1.11
C GLU A 14 5.15 13.87 0.30
N ALA A 15 4.02 13.73 0.99
CA ALA A 15 2.66 13.86 0.44
C ALA A 15 2.36 12.97 -0.78
N SER A 16 3.11 11.88 -0.94
CA SER A 16 2.96 10.99 -2.08
C SER A 16 2.19 9.72 -1.70
N THR A 17 1.26 9.29 -2.57
CA THR A 17 0.30 8.21 -2.30
C THR A 17 0.45 6.99 -3.22
N LEU A 18 0.13 5.78 -2.78
CA LEU A 18 0.04 4.59 -3.63
C LEU A 18 -0.82 4.83 -4.87
N ASN A 19 -1.84 5.69 -4.75
CA ASN A 19 -2.71 6.01 -5.86
C ASN A 19 -1.98 6.61 -7.06
N GLU A 20 -0.97 7.42 -6.83
CA GLU A 20 -0.14 7.98 -7.90
C GLU A 20 0.72 6.91 -8.60
N ARG A 21 0.89 5.72 -8.00
CA ARG A 21 1.73 4.62 -8.51
C ARG A 21 0.94 3.58 -9.31
N THR A 22 -0.38 3.75 -9.38
CA THR A 22 -1.27 2.91 -10.19
C THR A 22 -0.88 2.97 -11.66
N LEU A 23 -0.68 4.18 -12.18
CA LEU A 23 -0.30 4.44 -13.58
C LEU A 23 1.19 4.21 -13.88
N GLY A 24 2.07 4.30 -12.87
CA GLY A 24 3.50 4.05 -13.07
C GLY A 24 4.37 4.44 -11.88
N LEU A 25 5.60 3.91 -11.87
CA LEU A 25 6.62 4.23 -10.87
C LEU A 25 7.16 5.66 -11.06
N ARG A 26 7.41 6.37 -9.96
CA ARG A 26 8.09 7.66 -9.96
C ARG A 26 9.60 7.52 -10.23
N PRO A 27 10.34 8.60 -10.55
CA PRO A 27 11.78 8.54 -10.78
C PRO A 27 12.57 7.90 -9.63
N GLN A 28 12.25 8.22 -8.38
CA GLN A 28 12.88 7.62 -7.20
C GLN A 28 12.56 6.13 -7.03
N ASP A 29 11.34 5.72 -7.35
CA ASP A 29 10.92 4.31 -7.32
C ASP A 29 11.70 3.51 -8.39
N LYS A 30 11.89 4.12 -9.57
CA LYS A 30 12.72 3.56 -10.65
C LYS A 30 14.18 3.47 -10.23
N PHE A 31 14.71 4.47 -9.53
CA PHE A 31 16.07 4.43 -9.00
C PHE A 31 16.27 3.24 -8.07
N ILE A 32 15.34 3.00 -7.13
CA ILE A 32 15.36 1.80 -6.27
C ILE A 32 15.33 0.54 -7.13
N ARG A 33 14.31 0.38 -8.00
CA ARG A 33 14.15 -0.80 -8.85
C ARG A 33 15.40 -1.12 -9.69
N ASP A 34 16.07 -0.09 -10.17
CA ASP A 34 17.18 -0.22 -11.10
C ASP A 34 18.53 -0.43 -10.38
N ASN A 35 18.64 -0.13 -9.08
CA ASN A 35 19.91 -0.18 -8.33
C ASN A 35 19.91 -1.08 -7.08
N ILE A 36 18.74 -1.51 -6.59
CA ILE A 36 18.65 -2.40 -5.43
C ILE A 36 19.40 -3.72 -5.70
N GLN A 37 20.13 -4.22 -4.71
CA GLN A 37 20.92 -5.45 -4.75
C GLN A 37 20.25 -6.59 -3.96
N GLU A 38 20.77 -7.81 -4.09
CA GLU A 38 20.19 -9.00 -3.44
C GLU A 38 20.46 -9.05 -1.94
N ASP A 39 21.51 -8.36 -1.46
CA ASP A 39 21.89 -8.25 -0.06
C ASP A 39 21.27 -7.02 0.65
N ASP A 40 20.55 -6.18 -0.08
CA ASP A 40 19.87 -5.01 0.46
C ASP A 40 18.60 -5.38 1.24
N VAL A 41 18.17 -4.46 2.11
CA VAL A 41 16.88 -4.51 2.80
C VAL A 41 16.01 -3.34 2.30
N LEU A 42 14.84 -3.66 1.75
CA LEU A 42 13.87 -2.67 1.32
C LEU A 42 12.87 -2.39 2.45
N VAL A 43 12.82 -1.15 2.92
CA VAL A 43 11.80 -0.69 3.87
C VAL A 43 10.79 0.17 3.12
N VAL A 44 9.51 -0.22 3.17
CA VAL A 44 8.42 0.50 2.51
C VAL A 44 7.43 0.96 3.59
N SER A 45 7.33 2.27 3.79
CA SER A 45 6.30 2.86 4.64
C SER A 45 5.15 3.35 3.79
N VAL A 46 3.93 2.92 4.12
CA VAL A 46 2.71 3.25 3.37
C VAL A 46 1.57 3.54 4.35
N GLY A 47 0.60 4.37 3.96
CA GLY A 47 -0.63 4.57 4.74
C GLY A 47 -0.85 6.01 5.17
N GLY A 48 0.09 6.63 5.87
CA GLY A 48 -0.08 8.00 6.38
C GLY A 48 -0.52 9.01 5.30
N ASN A 49 0.13 8.99 4.13
CA ASN A 49 -0.21 9.90 3.05
C ASN A 49 -1.53 9.54 2.33
N ASP A 50 -1.77 8.23 2.13
CA ASP A 50 -2.94 7.68 1.46
C ASP A 50 -4.25 7.88 2.24
N ILE A 51 -4.14 8.01 3.57
CA ILE A 51 -5.25 8.21 4.49
C ILE A 51 -5.42 9.67 4.89
N ALA A 52 -4.32 10.38 5.20
CA ALA A 52 -4.39 11.71 5.82
C ALA A 52 -4.14 12.88 4.87
N LEU A 53 -3.25 12.76 3.87
CA LEU A 53 -2.80 13.91 3.07
C LEU A 53 -3.54 14.06 1.75
N LEU A 54 -3.81 12.96 1.05
CA LEU A 54 -4.55 12.99 -0.21
C LEU A 54 -5.49 11.78 -0.32
N PRO A 55 -6.46 11.63 0.61
CA PRO A 55 -7.41 10.53 0.55
C PRO A 55 -8.27 10.67 -0.69
N CYS A 56 -8.45 9.58 -1.43
CA CYS A 56 -9.43 9.59 -2.49
C CYS A 56 -10.86 9.57 -1.94
N PRO A 57 -11.89 9.90 -2.75
CA PRO A 57 -13.28 9.86 -2.30
C PRO A 57 -13.69 8.51 -1.69
N CYS A 58 -13.23 7.40 -2.27
CA CYS A 58 -13.51 6.05 -1.76
C CYS A 58 -12.79 5.77 -0.43
N THR A 59 -11.58 6.30 -0.23
CA THR A 59 -10.91 6.30 1.08
C THR A 59 -11.75 7.07 2.09
N ILE A 60 -12.20 8.29 1.77
CA ILE A 60 -13.02 9.12 2.68
C ILE A 60 -14.29 8.38 3.09
N VAL A 61 -15.04 7.86 2.13
CA VAL A 61 -16.28 7.09 2.40
C VAL A 61 -15.99 5.86 3.26
N SER A 62 -14.89 5.15 3.00
CA SER A 62 -14.52 3.96 3.78
C SER A 62 -14.08 4.30 5.20
N ILE A 63 -13.32 5.39 5.40
CA ILE A 63 -12.96 5.91 6.73
C ILE A 63 -14.22 6.30 7.50
N LEU A 64 -15.12 7.10 6.90
CA LEU A 64 -16.39 7.48 7.53
C LEU A 64 -17.23 6.25 7.86
N GLY A 65 -17.27 5.25 6.97
CA GLY A 65 -17.92 3.98 7.22
C GLY A 65 -17.38 3.27 8.47
N ILE A 66 -16.05 3.21 8.65
CA ILE A 66 -15.44 2.65 9.86
C ILE A 66 -15.79 3.48 11.09
N LEU A 67 -15.68 4.81 11.02
CA LEU A 67 -15.91 5.70 12.17
C LEU A 67 -17.37 5.69 12.64
N CYS A 68 -18.32 5.43 11.74
CA CYS A 68 -19.74 5.32 12.07
C CYS A 68 -20.14 3.93 12.59
N LEU A 69 -19.23 2.95 12.63
CA LEU A 69 -19.53 1.60 13.10
C LEU A 69 -19.17 1.43 14.59
N PRO A 70 -19.93 0.59 15.32
CA PRO A 70 -19.54 0.18 16.66
C PRO A 70 -18.15 -0.49 16.64
N PRO A 71 -17.27 -0.26 17.64
CA PRO A 71 -15.95 -0.88 17.71
C PRO A 71 -16.01 -2.41 17.59
N SER A 72 -17.04 -3.04 18.18
CA SER A 72 -17.26 -4.49 18.08
C SER A 72 -17.45 -4.98 16.64
N CYS A 73 -18.01 -4.18 15.73
CA CYS A 73 -18.15 -4.54 14.33
C CYS A 73 -16.81 -4.47 13.57
N VAL A 74 -15.90 -3.60 13.99
CA VAL A 74 -14.55 -3.48 13.41
C VAL A 74 -13.66 -4.60 13.93
N GLU A 75 -13.69 -4.86 15.23
CA GLU A 75 -12.88 -5.90 15.89
C GLU A 75 -13.26 -7.31 15.45
N ASN A 76 -14.56 -7.58 15.28
CA ASN A 76 -15.06 -8.86 14.75
C ASN A 76 -15.17 -8.85 13.22
N GLY A 77 -14.70 -7.79 12.57
CA GLY A 77 -14.76 -7.63 11.14
C GLY A 77 -13.95 -8.71 10.43
N CYS A 78 -14.48 -9.19 9.30
CA CYS A 78 -13.86 -10.23 8.50
C CYS A 78 -13.76 -9.79 7.04
N ALA A 79 -12.72 -10.25 6.37
CA ALA A 79 -12.56 -10.05 4.94
C ALA A 79 -12.03 -11.35 4.34
N TYR A 80 -12.73 -11.84 3.32
CA TYR A 80 -12.51 -13.15 2.71
C TYR A 80 -11.70 -13.07 1.43
N GLY A 81 -11.55 -11.88 0.86
CA GLY A 81 -10.80 -11.66 -0.37
C GLY A 81 -10.71 -10.19 -0.75
N THR A 82 -9.92 -9.91 -1.77
CA THR A 82 -9.84 -8.62 -2.44
C THR A 82 -9.72 -8.88 -3.94
N VAL A 83 -10.08 -7.89 -4.75
CA VAL A 83 -9.85 -8.02 -6.18
C VAL A 83 -8.35 -8.01 -6.50
N PRO A 84 -7.84 -8.90 -7.38
CA PRO A 84 -6.41 -9.01 -7.69
C PRO A 84 -5.93 -7.95 -8.69
N VAL A 85 -6.68 -6.87 -8.88
CA VAL A 85 -6.40 -5.79 -9.84
C VAL A 85 -6.06 -4.50 -9.12
N ASP A 86 -5.18 -3.68 -9.72
CA ASP A 86 -4.85 -2.36 -9.16
C ASP A 86 -6.02 -1.42 -9.49
N ASP A 87 -6.20 -0.35 -8.71
CA ASP A 87 -7.25 0.60 -9.03
C ASP A 87 -6.93 1.40 -10.29
N CYS A 88 -7.96 1.68 -11.06
CA CYS A 88 -7.97 2.73 -12.07
C CYS A 88 -9.06 3.74 -11.66
N CYS A 89 -8.84 5.04 -11.89
CA CYS A 89 -9.74 6.14 -11.49
C CYS A 89 -9.65 6.56 -10.01
N CYS A 90 -8.57 7.27 -9.63
CA CYS A 90 -8.49 7.95 -8.34
C CYS A 90 -8.77 7.05 -7.11
N GLY A 91 -8.39 5.77 -7.13
CA GLY A 91 -8.66 4.83 -6.03
C GLY A 91 -10.13 4.41 -5.89
N CYS A 92 -10.96 4.72 -6.88
CA CYS A 92 -12.36 4.36 -6.98
C CYS A 92 -12.55 3.54 -8.26
N GLY A 93 -12.22 2.26 -8.18
CA GLY A 93 -12.32 1.35 -9.31
C GLY A 93 -12.66 -0.06 -8.83
N PRO A 94 -11.93 -1.08 -9.28
CA PRO A 94 -12.11 -2.44 -8.81
C PRO A 94 -12.08 -2.60 -7.28
N SER A 95 -11.42 -1.70 -6.52
CA SER A 95 -11.40 -1.73 -5.06
C SER A 95 -12.78 -1.80 -4.41
N LEU A 96 -13.79 -1.15 -5.00
CA LEU A 96 -15.18 -1.20 -4.50
C LEU A 96 -15.78 -2.60 -4.55
N CYS A 97 -15.38 -3.44 -5.51
CA CYS A 97 -15.79 -4.83 -5.55
C CYS A 97 -15.22 -5.63 -4.36
N SER A 98 -14.09 -5.20 -3.79
CA SER A 98 -13.54 -5.82 -2.57
C SER A 98 -14.42 -5.58 -1.35
N CYS A 99 -15.24 -4.51 -1.35
CA CYS A 99 -16.20 -4.25 -0.28
C CYS A 99 -17.28 -5.34 -0.19
N LEU A 100 -17.57 -6.06 -1.27
CA LEU A 100 -18.49 -7.20 -1.27
C LEU A 100 -17.89 -8.46 -0.61
N CYS A 101 -16.57 -8.49 -0.43
CA CYS A 101 -15.85 -9.62 0.16
C CYS A 101 -15.49 -9.39 1.63
N ALA A 102 -16.10 -8.39 2.28
CA ALA A 102 -15.82 -8.07 3.68
C ALA A 102 -17.09 -7.65 4.43
N CYS A 103 -17.09 -7.93 5.73
CA CYS A 103 -18.07 -7.40 6.68
C CYS A 103 -17.31 -6.78 7.86
N PRO A 104 -17.47 -5.47 8.12
CA PRO A 104 -18.23 -4.50 7.35
C PRO A 104 -17.60 -4.20 5.96
N PRO A 105 -18.40 -3.77 4.96
CA PRO A 105 -17.92 -3.56 3.60
C PRO A 105 -16.73 -2.61 3.48
N CYS A 106 -16.65 -1.59 4.34
CA CYS A 106 -15.52 -0.65 4.38
C CYS A 106 -14.17 -1.33 4.63
N LEU A 107 -14.12 -2.46 5.37
CA LEU A 107 -12.87 -3.21 5.55
C LEU A 107 -12.36 -3.83 4.24
N GLY A 108 -13.25 -4.13 3.29
CA GLY A 108 -12.86 -4.69 2.00
C GLY A 108 -12.02 -3.69 1.19
N TYR A 109 -12.38 -2.41 1.24
CA TYR A 109 -11.59 -1.34 0.65
C TYR A 109 -10.19 -1.26 1.28
N PHE A 110 -10.10 -1.25 2.61
CA PHE A 110 -8.81 -1.18 3.29
C PHE A 110 -7.96 -2.43 3.03
N ARG A 111 -8.55 -3.62 3.03
CA ARG A 111 -7.81 -4.85 2.67
C ARG A 111 -7.25 -4.77 1.25
N HIS A 112 -7.98 -4.17 0.31
CA HIS A 112 -7.48 -3.96 -1.05
C HIS A 112 -6.36 -2.91 -1.09
N LEU A 113 -6.53 -1.77 -0.42
CA LEU A 113 -5.55 -0.69 -0.33
C LEU A 113 -4.23 -1.15 0.31
N PHE A 114 -4.34 -1.84 1.43
CA PHE A 114 -3.25 -2.23 2.31
C PHE A 114 -2.70 -3.65 2.04
N GLY A 115 -3.40 -4.43 1.23
CA GLY A 115 -2.93 -5.73 0.76
C GLY A 115 -2.51 -5.63 -0.70
N THR A 116 -3.49 -5.77 -1.60
CA THR A 116 -3.28 -5.93 -3.04
C THR A 116 -2.50 -4.78 -3.66
N ARG A 117 -2.81 -3.53 -3.32
CA ARG A 117 -2.14 -2.37 -3.95
C ARG A 117 -0.69 -2.23 -3.50
N ILE A 118 -0.41 -2.48 -2.21
CA ILE A 118 0.96 -2.53 -1.69
C ILE A 118 1.75 -3.66 -2.35
N GLU A 119 1.18 -4.86 -2.43
CA GLU A 119 1.84 -6.01 -3.07
C GLU A 119 2.21 -5.71 -4.52
N LYS A 120 1.28 -5.13 -5.29
CA LYS A 120 1.54 -4.73 -6.67
C LYS A 120 2.61 -3.65 -6.78
N TYR A 121 2.60 -2.68 -5.88
CA TYR A 121 3.63 -1.65 -5.85
C TYR A 121 5.00 -2.25 -5.55
N ILE A 122 5.12 -3.14 -4.56
CA ILE A 122 6.36 -3.84 -4.22
C ILE A 122 6.83 -4.71 -5.40
N ASN A 123 5.92 -5.42 -6.06
CA ASN A 123 6.23 -6.23 -7.24
C ASN A 123 6.74 -5.35 -8.40
N LYS A 124 6.18 -4.16 -8.60
CA LYS A 124 6.69 -3.17 -9.57
C LYS A 124 8.09 -2.66 -9.16
N LEU A 125 8.31 -2.37 -7.88
CA LEU A 125 9.60 -1.91 -7.34
C LEU A 125 10.71 -2.98 -7.43
N THR A 126 10.36 -4.25 -7.29
CA THR A 126 11.33 -5.36 -7.27
C THR A 126 11.35 -6.14 -8.59
N SER A 127 10.74 -5.59 -9.64
CA SER A 127 10.52 -6.32 -10.90
C SER A 127 11.82 -6.69 -11.63
N LYS A 128 12.94 -6.02 -11.33
CA LYS A 128 14.25 -6.31 -11.93
C LYS A 128 15.12 -7.17 -11.02
N ARG A 129 15.05 -6.94 -9.71
CA ARG A 129 15.82 -7.67 -8.70
C ARG A 129 15.09 -7.66 -7.37
N LYS A 130 15.13 -8.79 -6.66
CA LYS A 130 14.53 -8.96 -5.34
C LYS A 130 15.60 -8.79 -4.25
N PRO A 131 15.37 -7.92 -3.23
CA PRO A 131 16.26 -7.77 -2.09
C PRO A 131 16.18 -8.96 -1.12
N ALA A 132 17.12 -9.04 -0.17
CA ALA A 132 17.16 -10.09 0.84
C ALA A 132 15.90 -10.08 1.71
N GLN A 133 15.44 -8.88 2.06
CA GLN A 133 14.26 -8.69 2.91
C GLN A 133 13.47 -7.46 2.48
N ILE A 134 12.14 -7.56 2.59
CA ILE A 134 11.20 -6.46 2.39
C ILE A 134 10.42 -6.28 3.69
N LEU A 135 10.54 -5.10 4.30
CA LEU A 135 9.79 -4.70 5.48
C LEU A 135 8.73 -3.69 5.07
N VAL A 136 7.47 -3.99 5.36
CA VAL A 136 6.34 -3.08 5.11
C VAL A 136 5.88 -2.50 6.45
N CYS A 137 5.90 -1.18 6.57
CA CYS A 137 5.45 -0.43 7.74
C CYS A 137 4.17 0.34 7.38
N MET A 138 3.18 0.25 8.26
CA MET A 138 1.81 0.73 8.06
C MET A 138 1.36 1.55 9.26
#